data_AF-A0A183F9B5-F1
#
_entry.id   AF-A0A183F9B5-F1
#
_cell.length_a   1.000
_cell.length_b   1.000
_cell.length_c   1.000
_cell.angle_alpha   90.00
_cell.angle_beta   90.00
_cell.angle_gamma   90.00
#
_symmetry.space_group_name_H-M   'P 1'
#
loop_
_entity.id
_entity.type
_entity.pdbx_description
1 polymer ?
#
loop_
_entity_poly.entity_id
_entity_poly.type
_entity_poly.pdbx_seq_one_letter_code
_entity_poly.pdbx_strand_id
1 'polypeptide(L)'
;MAGESRIIGRQRHECEVLGDGRVRYQVKVIGCIREGQQYNIAQVFTDKHVRYQCKNDGSLDVLGCVDDGLFLDLGRDLLMNGIVHRCYQVDTTTYYHK
;
A
#
# COMPACT_ATOMS: atom_id res chain seq x y z
N MET A 1 -9.91 25.86 14.55
CA MET A 1 -10.45 26.79 13.53
C MET A 1 -10.20 26.19 12.17
N ALA A 2 -11.09 26.41 11.19
CA ALA A 2 -10.99 25.77 9.88
C ALA A 2 -9.69 26.21 9.19
N GLY A 3 -8.75 25.28 9.04
CA GLY A 3 -7.60 25.44 8.18
C GLY A 3 -7.97 25.19 6.71
N GLU A 4 -6.97 25.15 5.83
CA GLU A 4 -7.18 25.02 4.38
C GLU A 4 -6.66 23.67 3.87
N SER A 5 -7.39 23.04 2.95
CA SER A 5 -6.95 21.83 2.25
C SER A 5 -7.06 22.03 0.76
N ARG A 6 -5.97 21.77 0.04
CA ARG A 6 -5.91 21.85 -1.42
C ARG A 6 -5.16 20.65 -1.99
N ILE A 7 -5.64 20.16 -3.13
CA ILE A 7 -4.94 19.15 -3.90
C ILE A 7 -4.17 19.86 -5.00
N ILE A 8 -2.84 19.67 -5.02
CA ILE A 8 -1.97 20.16 -6.08
C ILE A 8 -1.24 18.94 -6.65
N GLY A 9 -1.56 18.58 -7.89
CA GLY A 9 -1.11 17.31 -8.47
C GLY A 9 -1.57 16.12 -7.64
N ARG A 10 -0.61 15.32 -7.13
CA ARG A 10 -0.86 14.14 -6.28
C ARG A 10 -0.59 14.39 -4.81
N GLN A 11 -0.49 15.65 -4.41
CA GLN A 11 -0.25 16.01 -3.03
C GLN A 11 -1.47 16.74 -2.47
N ARG A 12 -1.98 16.25 -1.35
CA ARG A 12 -2.92 17.00 -0.53
C ARG A 12 -2.11 17.84 0.45
N HIS A 13 -2.20 19.14 0.26
CA HIS A 13 -1.64 20.15 1.14
C HIS A 13 -2.71 20.49 2.18
N GLU A 14 -2.44 20.20 3.45
CA GLU A 14 -3.34 20.47 4.56
C GLU A 14 -2.65 21.45 5.51
N CYS A 15 -3.37 22.52 5.85
CA CYS A 15 -2.96 23.56 6.77
C CYS A 15 -3.97 23.57 7.93
N GLU A 16 -3.49 23.60 9.17
CA GLU A 16 -4.31 23.62 10.38
C GLU A 16 -3.83 24.75 11.31
N VAL A 17 -4.76 25.59 11.78
CA VAL A 17 -4.45 26.66 12.73
C VAL A 17 -4.57 26.11 14.15
N LEU A 18 -3.43 26.00 14.85
CA LEU A 18 -3.32 25.38 16.17
C LEU A 18 -3.61 26.35 17.34
N GLY A 19 -3.68 27.66 17.06
CA GLY A 19 -3.81 28.73 18.08
C GLY A 19 -2.48 29.44 18.36
N ASP A 20 -2.53 30.61 19.00
CA ASP A 20 -1.35 31.45 19.33
C ASP A 20 -0.48 31.83 18.11
N GLY A 21 -1.11 32.01 16.94
CA GLY A 21 -0.41 32.28 15.69
C GLY A 21 0.33 31.07 15.10
N ARG A 22 0.20 29.87 15.69
CA ARG A 22 0.84 28.66 15.19
C ARG A 22 0.00 27.98 14.12
N VAL A 23 0.68 27.50 13.10
CA VAL A 23 0.11 26.76 11.97
C VAL A 23 0.85 25.44 11.82
N ARG A 24 0.11 24.35 11.64
CA ARG A 24 0.65 23.06 11.20
C ARG A 24 0.36 22.91 9.71
N TYR A 25 1.41 22.68 8.94
CA TYR A 25 1.32 22.37 7.52
C TYR A 25 1.81 20.95 7.28
N GLN A 26 1.03 20.16 6.55
CA GLN A 26 1.38 18.79 6.20
C GLN A 26 1.02 18.51 4.74
N VAL A 27 1.82 17.66 4.11
CA VAL A 27 1.63 17.23 2.72
C VAL A 27 1.47 15.72 2.70
N LYS A 28 0.38 15.23 2.12
CA LYS A 28 0.10 13.79 1.98
C LYS A 28 0.06 13.42 0.51
N VAL A 29 0.79 12.39 0.11
CA VAL A 29 0.72 11.84 -1.25
C VAL A 29 -0.62 11.12 -1.41
N ILE A 30 -1.25 11.29 -2.57
CA ILE A 30 -2.52 10.68 -2.94
C ILE A 30 -2.23 9.48 -3.84
N GLY A 31 -2.57 8.29 -3.34
CA GLY A 31 -2.24 7.01 -3.98
C GLY A 31 -0.76 6.67 -3.84
N CYS A 32 -0.29 5.69 -4.61
CA CYS A 32 0.99 5.03 -4.36
C CYS A 32 1.91 5.13 -5.57
N ILE A 33 3.19 4.91 -5.31
CA ILE A 33 4.24 4.81 -6.33
C ILE A 33 5.06 3.55 -6.04
N ARG A 34 5.27 2.73 -7.07
CA ARG A 34 6.11 1.53 -7.02
C ARG A 34 6.91 1.47 -8.32
N GLU A 35 8.24 1.36 -8.23
CA GLU A 35 9.13 1.32 -9.40
C GLU A 35 8.86 2.45 -10.43
N GLY A 36 8.53 3.65 -9.93
CA GLY A 36 8.18 4.81 -10.77
C GLY A 36 6.75 4.79 -11.35
N GLN A 37 6.03 3.68 -11.26
CA GLN A 37 4.64 3.58 -11.71
C GLN A 37 3.65 4.06 -10.65
N GLN A 38 2.58 4.69 -11.13
CA GLN A 38 1.57 5.35 -10.32
C GLN A 38 0.32 4.49 -10.16
N TYR A 39 -0.18 4.40 -8.92
CA TYR A 39 -1.38 3.64 -8.59
C TYR A 39 -2.38 4.52 -7.82
N ASN A 40 -3.65 4.40 -8.19
CA ASN A 40 -4.77 5.06 -7.53
C ASN A 40 -5.05 4.42 -6.17
N ILE A 41 -5.69 5.18 -5.28
CA ILE A 41 -6.16 4.66 -3.99
C ILE A 41 -7.07 3.46 -4.22
N ALA A 42 -6.90 2.42 -3.39
CA ALA A 42 -7.56 1.12 -3.44
C ALA A 42 -7.26 0.26 -4.68
N GLN A 43 -6.46 0.76 -5.63
CA GLN A 43 -6.04 -0.02 -6.79
C GLN A 43 -5.23 -1.23 -6.35
N VAL A 44 -5.60 -2.40 -6.89
CA VAL A 44 -4.88 -3.66 -6.72
C VAL A 44 -4.01 -3.89 -7.94
N PHE A 45 -2.76 -4.26 -7.71
CA PHE A 45 -1.82 -4.58 -8.77
C PHE A 45 -0.86 -5.68 -8.32
N THR A 46 -0.26 -6.38 -9.29
CA THR A 46 0.79 -7.36 -9.03
C THR A 46 2.10 -6.79 -9.55
N ASP A 47 3.12 -6.79 -8.71
CA ASP A 47 4.49 -6.46 -9.07
C ASP A 47 5.35 -7.69 -8.72
N LYS A 48 6.03 -8.23 -9.74
CA LYS A 48 6.72 -9.52 -9.69
C LYS A 48 5.75 -10.62 -9.22
N HIS A 49 5.97 -11.18 -8.04
CA HIS A 49 5.18 -12.27 -7.46
C HIS A 49 4.34 -11.85 -6.25
N VAL A 50 4.15 -10.55 -6.03
CA VAL A 50 3.42 -10.04 -4.86
C VAL A 50 2.28 -9.15 -5.34
N ARG A 51 1.08 -9.38 -4.79
CA ARG A 51 -0.10 -8.56 -5.04
C ARG A 51 -0.22 -7.53 -3.93
N TYR A 52 -0.36 -6.27 -4.35
CA TYR A 52 -0.45 -5.12 -3.47
C TYR A 52 -1.80 -4.42 -3.62
N GLN A 53 -2.24 -3.75 -2.57
CA GLN A 53 -3.28 -2.74 -2.62
C GLN A 53 -2.72 -1.38 -2.23
N CYS A 54 -2.98 -0.38 -3.06
CA CYS A 54 -2.58 0.98 -2.74
C CYS A 54 -3.49 1.62 -1.69
N LYS A 55 -2.89 2.16 -0.62
CA LYS A 55 -3.59 2.84 0.46
C LYS A 55 -3.69 4.35 0.23
N ASN A 56 -4.58 4.98 0.97
CA ASN A 56 -4.85 6.42 0.86
C ASN A 56 -3.70 7.29 1.41
N ASP A 57 -2.88 6.75 2.29
CA ASP A 57 -1.69 7.38 2.87
C ASP A 57 -0.42 7.17 2.04
N GLY A 58 -0.54 6.50 0.89
CA GLY A 58 0.56 6.20 -0.03
C GLY A 58 1.33 4.93 0.30
N SER A 59 0.98 4.23 1.39
CA SER A 59 1.53 2.92 1.69
C SER A 59 0.93 1.82 0.81
N LEU A 60 1.59 0.66 0.76
CA LEU A 60 1.14 -0.52 0.03
C LEU A 60 0.83 -1.64 1.02
N ASP A 61 -0.41 -2.11 1.04
CA ASP A 61 -0.76 -3.35 1.73
C ASP A 61 -0.35 -4.52 0.86
N VAL A 62 0.37 -5.49 1.44
CA VAL A 62 0.61 -6.78 0.79
C VAL A 62 -0.63 -7.64 0.96
N LEU A 63 -1.28 -8.01 -0.14
CA LEU A 63 -2.45 -8.90 -0.12
C LEU A 63 -2.05 -10.37 -0.15
N GLY A 64 -0.95 -10.70 -0.82
CA GLY A 64 -0.54 -12.07 -0.99
C GLY A 64 0.48 -12.26 -2.12
N CYS A 65 0.74 -13.52 -2.46
CA CYS A 65 1.71 -13.93 -3.46
C CYS A 65 0.99 -14.46 -4.71
N VAL A 66 1.64 -14.33 -5.86
CA VAL A 66 1.18 -14.89 -7.13
C VAL A 66 2.26 -15.81 -7.69
N ASP A 67 1.94 -17.09 -7.83
CA ASP A 67 2.80 -18.14 -8.40
C ASP A 67 2.04 -18.86 -9.51
N ASP A 68 2.55 -18.84 -10.74
CA ASP A 68 1.94 -19.51 -11.91
C ASP A 68 0.42 -19.28 -12.08
N GLY A 69 -0.06 -18.07 -11.78
CA GLY A 69 -1.47 -17.68 -11.88
C GLY A 69 -2.33 -18.01 -10.65
N LEU A 70 -1.80 -18.78 -9.70
CA LEU A 70 -2.41 -19.01 -8.39
C LEU A 70 -2.19 -17.79 -7.49
N PHE A 71 -3.24 -17.33 -6.83
CA PHE A 71 -3.14 -16.31 -5.79
C PHE A 71 -3.23 -16.95 -4.41
N LEU A 72 -2.26 -16.63 -3.56
CA LEU A 72 -2.17 -17.08 -2.18
C LEU A 72 -2.30 -15.88 -1.25
N ASP A 73 -3.37 -15.84 -0.46
CA ASP A 73 -3.56 -14.82 0.56
C ASP A 73 -2.38 -14.78 1.53
N LEU A 74 -1.98 -13.58 1.95
CA LEU A 74 -0.96 -13.39 2.97
C LEU A 74 -1.38 -14.09 4.28
N GLY A 75 -0.47 -14.89 4.84
CA GLY A 75 -0.67 -15.60 6.10
C GLY A 75 -1.54 -16.85 6.00
N ARG A 76 -1.96 -17.26 4.79
CA ARG A 76 -2.72 -18.50 4.59
C ARG A 76 -1.85 -19.62 4.03
N ASP A 77 -2.24 -20.84 4.40
CA ASP A 77 -1.67 -22.08 3.89
C ASP A 77 -2.62 -22.68 2.86
N LEU A 78 -2.04 -23.20 1.79
CA LEU A 78 -2.76 -23.95 0.78
C LEU A 78 -2.05 -25.26 0.51
N LEU A 79 -2.73 -26.38 0.75
CA LEU A 79 -2.23 -27.71 0.43
C LEU A 79 -2.64 -28.08 -1.00
N MET A 80 -1.66 -28.25 -1.89
CA MET A 80 -1.88 -28.68 -3.27
C MET A 80 -0.85 -29.74 -3.65
N ASN A 81 -1.31 -30.85 -4.25
CA ASN A 81 -0.43 -31.95 -4.67
C ASN A 81 0.50 -32.48 -3.54
N GLY A 82 0.05 -32.42 -2.28
CA GLY A 82 0.84 -32.84 -1.12
C GLY A 82 1.90 -31.84 -0.66
N ILE A 83 1.97 -30.65 -1.27
CA ILE A 83 2.90 -29.57 -0.93
C ILE A 83 2.13 -28.42 -0.28
N VAL A 84 2.67 -27.86 0.81
CA VAL A 84 2.10 -26.69 1.48
C VAL A 84 2.69 -25.43 0.89
N HIS A 85 1.84 -24.64 0.27
CA HIS A 85 2.17 -23.31 -0.25
C HIS A 85 1.81 -22.25 0.79
N ARG A 86 2.75 -21.34 1.08
CA ARG A 86 2.53 -20.24 2.04
C ARG A 86 3.11 -18.94 1.51
N CYS A 87 2.32 -17.87 1.60
CA CYS A 87 2.78 -16.50 1.46
C CYS A 87 2.82 -15.82 2.83
N TYR A 88 3.94 -15.25 3.23
CA TYR A 88 4.07 -14.59 4.54
C TYR A 88 5.02 -13.40 4.49
N GLN A 89 4.96 -12.53 5.47
CA GLN A 89 5.82 -11.34 5.56
C GLN A 89 6.65 -11.40 6.84
N VAL A 90 7.94 -11.09 6.72
CA VAL A 90 8.85 -10.85 7.84
C VAL A 90 9.39 -9.45 7.67
N ASP A 91 9.14 -8.60 8.67
CA ASP A 91 9.36 -7.14 8.59
C ASP A 91 8.71 -6.53 7.34
N THR A 92 9.51 -6.09 6.38
CA THR A 92 9.05 -5.51 5.11
C THR A 92 9.15 -6.47 3.92
N THR A 93 9.71 -7.66 4.12
CA THR A 93 9.98 -8.61 3.04
C THR A 93 8.90 -9.68 2.97
N THR A 94 8.30 -9.82 1.79
CA THR A 94 7.33 -10.87 1.49
C THR A 94 8.05 -12.12 0.97
N TYR A 95 7.77 -13.26 1.58
CA TYR A 95 8.31 -14.56 1.23
C TYR A 95 7.21 -15.47 0.69
N TYR A 96 7.61 -16.31 -0.25
CA TYR A 96 6.80 -17.41 -0.77
C TYR A 96 7.55 -18.73 -0.53
N HIS A 97 6.85 -19.71 0.03
CA HIS A 97 7.36 -21.05 0.35
C HIS A 97 6.47 -22.09 -0.34
N LYS A 98 7.11 -23.08 -0.98
CA LYS A 98 6.53 -24.35 -1.43
C LYS A 98 7.56 -25.47 -1.26
#